data_AF-A0A6I5N2N8-F1
#
_entry.id   AF-A0A6I5N2N8-F1
#
_cell.length_a   1.000
_cell.length_b   1.000
_cell.length_c   1.000
_cell.angle_alpha   90.00
_cell.angle_beta   90.00
_cell.angle_gamma   90.00
#
_symmetry.space_group_name_H-M   'P 1'
#
loop_
_entity.id
_entity.type
_entity.pdbx_description
1 polymer ?
#
loop_
_entity_poly.entity_id
_entity_poly.type
_entity_poly.pdbx_seq_one_letter_code
_entity_poly.pdbx_strand_id
1 'polypeptide(L)'
;MAAQVELSREDYEHAIARIFFQNQETGQKSVVGTGFLVAPGYVLTCAHVVLQAMGVNEDDFAEYQQPPEGTVTLDFLPNEYDIPAQVVAWLPYDLNRGDVAALKLLTPAPDRSKPIPILRCSCEEIKNEEHSVYGFAQESGDRSDAYRPKANAVGGRFQFHKKDAPQDDTIESGFSGAPVWNHVRNCVVGMIATAWVPQNDEQRSKAYAIPEDQLSPILQDLFARSLYDLIEQGLSEAESRVRNAVELAFWLCDDGNRSSSDPILERLQYLTQLSNRGWQQAERDVDRLTQFAVFLAVMDGLPKILRQELENWVRFRRFDFDRLYVRANQARQDRQLPSSYAPEHLIVQIKPDEQDTANVKIWLWVIGDRDLYDPLEPPLPRLKDEVVPFVELPLFLERWLEAESALENPMMHCFVARRLLGCDLDARETQDGLTLGNQYRLVMRTDLSQSPTGRQHYTRWQQKWESLEQQHQTSARDALVRSDCSNKGRLLRQLRSAELAILENLASDRVEDVFEFLAKKVGLPVALWSRQDAQCQDLEHLLDCAVIDLPKRVFEERSETLDCEDKTHVGYHLSLVWEDFKVIPPTWEPFDQEAC
;
A
#
# COMPACT_ATOMS: atom_id res chain seq x y z
N MET A 1 8.58 2.70 -21.72
CA MET A 1 9.67 1.80 -21.29
C MET A 1 9.54 1.73 -19.77
N ALA A 2 9.18 0.57 -19.23
CA ALA A 2 9.06 0.42 -17.77
C ALA A 2 10.41 0.73 -17.14
N ALA A 3 10.42 1.44 -16.01
CA ALA A 3 11.62 1.60 -15.20
C ALA A 3 12.06 0.19 -14.79
N GLN A 4 13.06 -0.36 -15.49
CA GLN A 4 13.73 -1.57 -15.05
C GLN A 4 14.40 -1.23 -13.72
N VAL A 5 14.22 -2.09 -12.72
CA VAL A 5 15.07 -2.04 -11.52
C VAL A 5 16.50 -2.26 -12.02
N GLU A 6 17.26 -1.18 -12.14
CA GLU A 6 18.68 -1.24 -12.48
C GLU A 6 19.41 -1.81 -11.27
N LEU A 7 19.65 -3.12 -11.29
CA LEU A 7 20.49 -3.77 -10.30
C LEU A 7 21.95 -3.50 -10.63
N SER A 8 22.66 -2.94 -9.66
CA SER A 8 24.09 -2.76 -9.76
C SER A 8 24.81 -4.10 -9.49
N ARG A 9 26.10 -4.14 -9.87
CA ARG A 9 26.99 -5.24 -9.48
C ARG A 9 27.06 -5.41 -7.95
N GLU A 10 26.98 -4.30 -7.21
CA GLU A 10 27.02 -4.31 -5.75
C GLU A 10 25.75 -4.91 -5.16
N ASP A 11 24.56 -4.61 -5.71
CA ASP A 11 23.31 -5.29 -5.31
C ASP A 11 23.41 -6.79 -5.55
N TYR A 12 24.07 -7.18 -6.64
CA TYR A 12 24.29 -8.59 -6.95
C TYR A 12 25.21 -9.26 -5.91
N GLU A 13 26.32 -8.64 -5.54
CA GLU A 13 27.26 -9.19 -4.55
C GLU A 13 26.64 -9.31 -3.15
N HIS A 14 25.79 -8.34 -2.76
CA HIS A 14 25.11 -8.35 -1.45
C HIS A 14 23.99 -9.39 -1.32
N ALA A 15 23.50 -9.95 -2.41
CA ALA A 15 22.45 -10.98 -2.34
C ALA A 15 23.00 -12.40 -2.29
N ILE A 16 24.32 -12.58 -2.39
CA ILE A 16 24.95 -13.90 -2.38
C ILE A 16 25.26 -14.30 -0.94
N ALA A 17 24.92 -15.53 -0.60
CA ALA A 17 25.15 -16.12 0.69
C ALA A 17 26.24 -17.19 0.67
N ARG A 18 27.08 -17.23 1.71
CA ARG A 18 27.96 -18.38 2.01
C ARG A 18 27.16 -19.40 2.79
N ILE A 19 27.25 -20.68 2.43
CA ILE A 19 26.61 -21.77 3.19
C ILE A 19 27.71 -22.59 3.87
N PHE A 20 27.54 -22.82 5.17
CA PHE A 20 28.56 -23.43 6.02
C PHE A 20 28.20 -24.83 6.46
N PHE A 21 29.18 -25.72 6.41
CA PHE A 21 29.22 -26.88 7.29
C PHE A 21 29.78 -26.45 8.65
N GLN A 22 29.16 -26.92 9.73
CA GLN A 22 29.63 -26.70 11.08
C GLN A 22 29.93 -28.04 11.74
N ASN A 23 31.20 -28.27 12.06
CA ASN A 23 31.60 -29.45 12.80
C ASN A 23 31.12 -29.33 14.26
N GLN A 24 30.24 -30.25 14.69
CA GLN A 24 29.66 -30.19 16.03
C GLN A 24 30.65 -30.50 17.16
N GLU A 25 31.73 -31.23 16.87
CA GLU A 25 32.74 -31.59 17.86
C GLU A 25 33.78 -30.48 18.06
N THR A 26 34.20 -29.83 16.97
CA THR A 26 35.27 -28.81 17.01
C THR A 26 34.75 -27.38 17.01
N GLY A 27 33.49 -27.15 16.61
CA GLY A 27 32.92 -25.83 16.39
C GLY A 27 33.45 -25.11 15.15
N GLN A 28 34.34 -25.75 14.38
CA GLN A 28 34.93 -25.16 13.17
C GLN A 28 33.88 -25.06 12.05
N LYS A 29 33.90 -23.95 11.32
CA LYS A 29 33.07 -23.72 10.15
C LYS A 29 33.90 -23.83 8.88
N SER A 30 33.29 -24.30 7.81
CA SER A 30 33.87 -24.31 6.48
C SER A 30 32.79 -24.04 5.44
N VAL A 31 33.09 -23.21 4.45
CA VAL A 31 32.17 -22.95 3.34
C VAL A 31 32.06 -24.22 2.49
N VAL A 32 30.82 -24.67 2.25
CA VAL A 32 30.53 -25.83 1.39
C VAL A 32 29.88 -25.44 0.07
N GLY A 33 29.30 -24.25 0.00
CA GLY A 33 28.65 -23.78 -1.22
C GLY A 33 28.14 -22.36 -1.10
N THR A 34 27.43 -21.97 -2.15
CA THR A 34 26.87 -20.64 -2.33
C THR A 34 25.35 -20.72 -2.42
N GLY A 35 24.66 -19.70 -1.93
CA GLY A 35 23.26 -19.47 -2.23
C GLY A 35 23.04 -18.02 -2.65
N PHE A 36 21.84 -17.67 -3.07
CA PHE A 36 21.49 -16.27 -3.33
C PHE A 36 20.02 -15.96 -3.08
N LEU A 37 19.74 -14.73 -2.68
CA LEU A 37 18.40 -14.25 -2.35
C LEU A 37 17.56 -14.10 -3.63
N VAL A 38 16.43 -14.82 -3.71
CA VAL A 38 15.52 -14.82 -4.87
C VAL A 38 14.16 -14.19 -4.58
N ALA A 39 13.80 -14.10 -3.31
CA ALA A 39 12.66 -13.32 -2.81
C ALA A 39 12.98 -12.87 -1.36
N PRO A 40 12.28 -11.87 -0.79
CA PRO A 40 12.54 -11.44 0.59
C PRO A 40 12.48 -12.63 1.56
N GLY A 41 13.58 -12.91 2.26
CA GLY A 41 13.67 -14.04 3.20
C GLY A 41 13.87 -15.43 2.56
N TYR A 42 14.06 -15.54 1.25
CA TYR A 42 14.21 -16.82 0.54
C TYR A 42 15.47 -16.91 -0.31
N VAL A 43 16.28 -17.94 -0.05
CA VAL A 43 17.55 -18.22 -0.73
C VAL A 43 17.42 -19.47 -1.60
N LEU A 44 18.00 -19.43 -2.80
CA LEU A 44 18.14 -20.60 -3.69
C LEU A 44 19.57 -21.13 -3.64
N THR A 45 19.73 -22.45 -3.66
CA THR A 45 21.02 -23.15 -3.72
C THR A 45 20.87 -24.55 -4.31
N CYS A 46 21.95 -25.33 -4.35
CA CYS A 46 21.94 -26.74 -4.74
C CYS A 46 21.50 -27.65 -3.58
N ALA A 47 20.82 -28.76 -3.90
CA ALA A 47 20.42 -29.75 -2.91
C ALA A 47 21.65 -30.41 -2.26
N HIS A 48 22.68 -30.73 -3.04
CA HIS A 48 23.90 -31.32 -2.48
C HIS A 48 24.64 -30.38 -1.52
N VAL A 49 24.58 -29.06 -1.73
CA VAL A 49 25.19 -28.08 -0.82
C VAL A 49 24.51 -28.13 0.55
N VAL A 50 23.18 -28.29 0.58
CA VAL A 50 22.43 -28.50 1.83
C VAL A 50 22.84 -29.80 2.52
N LEU A 51 22.99 -30.89 1.76
CA LEU A 51 23.44 -32.19 2.29
C LEU A 51 24.86 -32.10 2.88
N GLN A 52 25.79 -31.45 2.18
CA GLN A 52 27.14 -31.20 2.67
C GLN A 52 27.13 -30.33 3.94
N ALA A 53 26.31 -29.28 3.96
CA ALA A 53 26.16 -28.40 5.13
C ALA A 53 25.66 -29.16 6.37
N MET A 54 24.89 -30.24 6.16
CA MET A 54 24.40 -31.14 7.21
C MET A 54 25.33 -32.33 7.49
N GLY A 55 26.49 -32.42 6.83
CA GLY A 55 27.49 -33.46 7.07
C GLY A 55 27.17 -34.82 6.42
N VAL A 56 26.31 -34.86 5.40
CA VAL A 56 26.02 -36.06 4.62
C VAL A 56 27.19 -36.33 3.67
N ASN A 57 27.59 -37.60 3.50
CA ASN A 57 28.64 -37.98 2.55
C ASN A 57 28.14 -37.92 1.11
N GLU A 58 29.04 -37.58 0.17
CA GLU A 58 28.68 -37.42 -1.24
C GLU A 58 28.11 -38.69 -1.89
N ASP A 59 28.60 -39.86 -1.46
CA ASP A 59 28.14 -41.16 -1.95
C ASP A 59 26.66 -41.42 -1.60
N ASP A 60 26.13 -40.75 -0.57
CA ASP A 60 24.78 -40.95 -0.05
C ASP A 60 23.79 -39.93 -0.64
N PHE A 61 24.23 -38.92 -1.41
CA PHE A 61 23.35 -37.83 -1.86
C PHE A 61 22.13 -38.30 -2.65
N ALA A 62 22.29 -39.34 -3.48
CA ALA A 62 21.22 -39.90 -4.28
C ALA A 62 20.11 -40.57 -3.44
N GLU A 63 20.39 -40.92 -2.18
CA GLU A 63 19.42 -41.55 -1.28
C GLU A 63 18.42 -40.54 -0.70
N TYR A 64 18.76 -39.24 -0.67
CA TYR A 64 17.94 -38.17 -0.08
C TYR A 64 16.85 -37.67 -1.05
N GLN A 65 15.83 -38.50 -1.25
CA GLN A 65 14.63 -38.15 -2.02
C GLN A 65 13.73 -37.11 -1.32
N GLN A 66 13.95 -36.87 -0.03
CA GLN A 66 13.28 -35.85 0.77
C GLN A 66 14.34 -34.96 1.43
N PRO A 67 14.03 -33.69 1.76
CA PRO A 67 14.98 -32.82 2.42
C PRO A 67 15.37 -33.38 3.79
N PRO A 68 16.64 -33.26 4.21
CA PRO A 68 17.05 -33.64 5.55
C PRO A 68 16.39 -32.73 6.61
N GLU A 69 16.11 -33.28 7.79
CA GLU A 69 15.60 -32.51 8.93
C GLU A 69 16.73 -31.67 9.55
N GLY A 70 16.49 -30.37 9.75
CA GLY A 70 17.43 -29.48 10.43
C GLY A 70 17.49 -28.07 9.85
N THR A 71 18.46 -27.30 10.31
CA THR A 71 18.75 -25.95 9.84
C THR A 71 20.14 -25.90 9.20
N VAL A 72 20.27 -25.16 8.11
CA VAL A 72 21.57 -24.79 7.54
C VAL A 72 21.96 -23.40 8.02
N THR A 73 23.27 -23.15 8.16
CA THR A 73 23.79 -21.83 8.54
C THR A 73 24.37 -21.14 7.32
N LEU A 74 24.01 -19.87 7.13
CA LEU A 74 24.53 -19.03 6.06
C LEU A 74 24.81 -17.60 6.53
N ASP A 75 25.54 -16.82 5.75
CA ASP A 75 25.67 -15.36 5.93
C ASP A 75 25.70 -14.63 4.58
N PHE A 76 25.54 -13.30 4.59
CA PHE A 76 25.62 -12.45 3.39
C PHE A 76 26.72 -11.42 3.55
N LEU A 77 27.65 -11.33 2.58
CA LEU A 77 28.69 -10.29 2.65
C LEU A 77 28.10 -8.87 2.49
N PRO A 78 28.73 -7.84 3.10
CA PRO A 78 29.86 -7.90 4.03
C PRO A 78 29.46 -8.21 5.49
N ASN A 79 28.19 -8.53 5.75
CA ASN A 79 27.65 -8.71 7.10
C ASN A 79 27.77 -10.18 7.55
N GLU A 80 28.81 -10.46 8.35
CA GLU A 80 29.19 -11.81 8.76
C GLU A 80 28.48 -12.29 10.05
N TYR A 81 27.15 -12.15 10.12
CA TYR A 81 26.39 -12.82 11.19
C TYR A 81 25.72 -14.07 10.64
N ASP A 82 25.74 -15.14 11.45
CA ASP A 82 25.09 -16.40 11.12
C ASP A 82 23.58 -16.21 11.05
N ILE A 83 23.01 -16.68 9.94
CA ILE A 83 21.58 -16.73 9.69
C ILE A 83 21.20 -18.21 9.57
N PRO A 84 20.42 -18.75 10.52
CA PRO A 84 19.88 -20.10 10.37
C PRO A 84 18.75 -20.07 9.33
N ALA A 85 18.70 -21.10 8.50
CA ALA A 85 17.69 -21.25 7.46
C ALA A 85 17.15 -22.68 7.39
N GLN A 86 15.88 -22.82 6.99
CA GLN A 86 15.19 -24.11 6.84
C GLN A 86 14.88 -24.39 5.37
N VAL A 87 14.94 -25.67 4.99
CA VAL A 87 14.57 -26.09 3.64
C VAL A 87 13.05 -26.03 3.46
N VAL A 88 12.58 -25.27 2.47
CA VAL A 88 11.14 -25.09 2.18
C VAL A 88 10.70 -25.66 0.83
N ALA A 89 11.65 -25.91 -0.08
CA ALA A 89 11.43 -26.64 -1.32
C ALA A 89 12.66 -27.49 -1.69
N TRP A 90 12.43 -28.66 -2.27
CA TRP A 90 13.46 -29.67 -2.53
C TRP A 90 13.23 -30.36 -3.88
N LEU A 91 14.24 -30.28 -4.76
CA LEU A 91 14.41 -31.18 -5.90
C LEU A 91 15.67 -32.02 -5.63
N PRO A 92 15.52 -33.34 -5.40
CA PRO A 92 16.62 -34.23 -5.03
C PRO A 92 17.83 -34.11 -5.96
N TYR A 93 19.00 -34.46 -5.42
CA TYR A 93 20.23 -34.49 -6.19
C TYR A 93 20.11 -35.46 -7.38
N ASP A 94 20.15 -34.91 -8.59
CA ASP A 94 20.21 -35.65 -9.85
C ASP A 94 21.03 -34.84 -10.85
N LEU A 95 22.02 -35.49 -11.47
CA LEU A 95 22.99 -34.85 -12.37
C LEU A 95 22.36 -34.25 -13.64
N ASN A 96 21.14 -34.66 -14.01
CA ASN A 96 20.48 -34.26 -15.25
C ASN A 96 19.23 -33.41 -15.02
N ARG A 97 18.46 -33.63 -13.94
CA ARG A 97 17.10 -33.08 -13.78
C ARG A 97 16.76 -32.56 -12.38
N GLY A 98 17.72 -32.50 -11.46
CA GLY A 98 17.48 -32.11 -10.07
C GLY A 98 18.54 -31.18 -9.52
N ASP A 99 18.84 -31.36 -8.23
CA ASP A 99 19.86 -30.63 -7.46
C ASP A 99 19.51 -29.15 -7.16
N VAL A 100 18.31 -28.92 -6.64
CA VAL A 100 17.84 -27.59 -6.25
C VAL A 100 17.22 -27.63 -4.86
N ALA A 101 17.62 -26.70 -4.00
CA ALA A 101 17.00 -26.47 -2.71
C ALA A 101 16.66 -24.99 -2.54
N ALA A 102 15.56 -24.73 -1.85
CA ALA A 102 15.21 -23.38 -1.42
C ALA A 102 15.13 -23.30 0.10
N LEU A 103 15.66 -22.22 0.64
CA LEU A 103 15.83 -22.00 2.07
C LEU A 103 15.01 -20.78 2.50
N LYS A 104 14.26 -20.89 3.60
CA LYS A 104 13.65 -19.76 4.31
C LYS A 104 14.57 -19.33 5.44
N LEU A 105 14.95 -18.06 5.45
CA LEU A 105 15.73 -17.48 6.53
C LEU A 105 14.86 -17.39 7.80
N LEU A 106 15.41 -17.78 8.94
CA LEU A 106 14.73 -17.66 10.24
C LEU A 106 14.98 -16.32 10.93
N THR A 107 15.94 -15.55 10.41
CA THR A 107 16.19 -14.16 10.78
C THR A 107 16.27 -13.30 9.51
N PRO A 108 15.96 -11.99 9.57
CA PRO A 108 16.05 -11.12 8.41
C PRO A 108 17.45 -11.10 7.79
N ALA A 109 17.49 -11.10 6.46
CA ALA A 109 18.70 -10.78 5.72
C ALA A 109 19.15 -9.34 6.04
N PRO A 110 20.43 -9.00 5.85
CA PRO A 110 20.90 -7.63 5.97
C PRO A 110 20.10 -6.64 5.10
N ASP A 111 19.90 -5.41 5.57
CA ASP A 111 19.15 -4.36 4.82
C ASP A 111 19.67 -4.09 3.40
N ARG A 112 20.95 -4.38 3.15
CA ARG A 112 21.59 -4.21 1.83
C ARG A 112 21.37 -5.40 0.89
N SER A 113 20.97 -6.54 1.41
CA SER A 113 20.73 -7.76 0.63
C SER A 113 19.36 -7.69 -0.03
N LYS A 114 19.34 -7.44 -1.33
CA LYS A 114 18.11 -7.38 -2.13
C LYS A 114 17.94 -8.66 -2.95
N PRO A 115 16.72 -9.17 -3.10
CA PRO A 115 16.47 -10.29 -4.00
C PRO A 115 16.93 -9.97 -5.43
N ILE A 116 17.40 -10.99 -6.16
CA ILE A 116 17.85 -10.86 -7.55
C ILE A 116 16.93 -11.65 -8.48
N PRO A 117 16.39 -11.04 -9.56
CA PRO A 117 15.52 -11.72 -10.49
C PRO A 117 16.31 -12.67 -11.38
N ILE A 118 15.71 -13.84 -11.63
CA ILE A 118 16.19 -14.82 -12.60
C ILE A 118 15.39 -14.63 -13.90
N LEU A 119 16.10 -14.57 -15.02
CA LEU A 119 15.52 -14.37 -16.34
C LEU A 119 15.54 -15.67 -17.14
N ARG A 120 14.38 -16.03 -17.67
CA ARG A 120 14.26 -17.08 -18.68
C ARG A 120 14.96 -16.68 -19.98
N CYS A 121 15.89 -17.52 -20.43
CA CYS A 121 16.57 -17.37 -21.69
C CYS A 121 17.02 -18.73 -22.22
N SER A 122 17.33 -18.79 -23.51
CA SER A 122 17.96 -19.92 -24.18
C SER A 122 19.46 -19.69 -24.31
N CYS A 123 20.23 -20.77 -24.37
CA CYS A 123 21.68 -20.71 -24.57
C CYS A 123 22.07 -19.96 -25.86
N GLU A 124 21.25 -20.04 -26.92
CA GLU A 124 21.51 -19.33 -28.18
C GLU A 124 21.39 -17.81 -28.06
N GLU A 125 20.45 -17.32 -27.26
CA GLU A 125 20.25 -15.88 -27.02
C GLU A 125 21.43 -15.26 -26.28
N ILE A 126 22.01 -16.00 -25.33
CA ILE A 126 23.07 -15.49 -24.44
C ILE A 126 24.49 -15.89 -24.86
N LYS A 127 24.66 -16.68 -25.93
CA LYS A 127 25.97 -17.27 -26.31
C LYS A 127 27.12 -16.27 -26.47
N ASN A 128 26.81 -15.03 -26.87
CA ASN A 128 27.80 -13.97 -27.11
C ASN A 128 27.82 -12.91 -25.98
N GLU A 129 26.95 -13.06 -24.98
CA GLU A 129 26.84 -12.13 -23.86
C GLU A 129 27.87 -12.51 -22.77
N GLU A 130 28.36 -11.51 -22.03
CA GLU A 130 29.33 -11.73 -20.96
C GLU A 130 28.65 -12.16 -19.66
N HIS A 131 29.20 -13.19 -19.01
CA HIS A 131 28.68 -13.74 -17.76
C HIS A 131 29.75 -13.80 -16.68
N SER A 132 29.34 -13.65 -15.43
CA SER A 132 30.19 -13.87 -14.26
C SER A 132 29.48 -14.77 -13.27
N VAL A 133 30.26 -15.57 -12.56
CA VAL A 133 29.79 -16.42 -11.47
C VAL A 133 30.50 -15.97 -10.22
N TYR A 134 29.74 -15.80 -9.15
CA TYR A 134 30.29 -15.35 -7.89
C TYR A 134 29.93 -16.38 -6.82
N GLY A 135 30.96 -17.01 -6.28
CA GLY A 135 30.87 -18.04 -5.27
C GLY A 135 32.10 -18.02 -4.38
N PHE A 136 32.21 -19.01 -3.51
CA PHE A 136 33.15 -18.97 -2.40
C PHE A 136 34.01 -20.23 -2.35
N ALA A 137 35.23 -20.17 -2.89
CA ALA A 137 36.19 -21.28 -2.80
C ALA A 137 36.97 -21.35 -1.48
N GLN A 138 37.09 -20.24 -0.74
CA GLN A 138 37.71 -20.14 0.59
C GLN A 138 36.91 -19.17 1.50
N GLU A 139 37.26 -19.07 2.78
CA GLU A 139 36.59 -18.17 3.76
C GLU A 139 36.63 -16.70 3.31
N SER A 140 37.73 -16.27 2.70
CA SER A 140 37.78 -15.06 1.90
C SER A 140 37.18 -15.36 0.52
N GLY A 141 36.04 -14.77 0.20
CA GLY A 141 35.42 -14.95 -1.12
C GLY A 141 36.40 -14.58 -2.22
N ASP A 142 36.82 -15.57 -3.01
CA ASP A 142 37.67 -15.35 -4.17
C ASP A 142 36.81 -15.33 -5.44
N ARG A 143 36.92 -14.20 -6.14
CA ARG A 143 36.17 -13.88 -7.35
C ARG A 143 36.64 -14.78 -8.49
N SER A 144 35.73 -15.41 -9.24
CA SER A 144 36.08 -15.94 -10.57
C SER A 144 35.49 -15.03 -11.64
N ASP A 145 36.37 -14.26 -12.29
CA ASP A 145 35.95 -13.01 -12.92
C ASP A 145 35.17 -13.15 -14.24
N ALA A 146 35.17 -14.29 -14.96
CA ALA A 146 34.33 -14.41 -16.16
C ALA A 146 34.17 -15.84 -16.74
N TYR A 147 32.92 -16.22 -17.03
CA TYR A 147 32.55 -17.43 -17.76
C TYR A 147 31.79 -17.10 -19.06
N ARG A 148 31.79 -18.03 -20.02
CA ARG A 148 31.00 -17.95 -21.26
C ARG A 148 30.20 -19.23 -21.50
N PRO A 149 28.96 -19.16 -22.00
CA PRO A 149 28.20 -20.34 -22.41
C PRO A 149 28.91 -21.06 -23.55
N LYS A 150 29.08 -22.38 -23.41
CA LYS A 150 29.70 -23.27 -24.40
C LYS A 150 28.64 -23.95 -25.28
N ALA A 151 27.66 -24.58 -24.65
CA ALA A 151 26.62 -25.37 -25.29
C ALA A 151 25.49 -25.71 -24.30
N ASN A 152 24.39 -26.25 -24.83
CA ASN A 152 23.44 -27.02 -24.03
C ASN A 152 24.03 -28.39 -23.71
N ALA A 153 24.06 -28.73 -22.43
CA ALA A 153 24.48 -30.03 -21.91
C ALA A 153 23.28 -30.99 -21.81
N VAL A 154 23.58 -32.24 -21.44
CA VAL A 154 22.56 -33.25 -21.11
C VAL A 154 21.62 -32.70 -20.05
N GLY A 155 20.32 -32.98 -20.18
CA GLY A 155 19.31 -32.49 -19.24
C GLY A 155 18.93 -31.03 -19.41
N GLY A 156 19.40 -30.33 -20.45
CA GLY A 156 19.03 -28.94 -20.75
C GLY A 156 19.81 -27.88 -19.96
N ARG A 157 20.82 -28.30 -19.19
CA ARG A 157 21.72 -27.39 -18.45
C ARG A 157 22.63 -26.61 -19.39
N PHE A 158 23.10 -25.43 -18.97
CA PHE A 158 24.11 -24.67 -19.71
C PHE A 158 25.51 -25.10 -19.28
N GLN A 159 26.38 -25.50 -20.22
CA GLN A 159 27.79 -25.70 -19.94
C GLN A 159 28.54 -24.38 -20.11
N PHE A 160 29.42 -24.04 -19.16
CA PHE A 160 30.25 -22.84 -19.22
C PHE A 160 31.74 -23.16 -19.38
N HIS A 161 32.50 -22.21 -19.90
CA HIS A 161 33.97 -22.23 -19.94
C HIS A 161 34.54 -20.88 -19.48
N LYS A 162 35.78 -20.84 -19.02
CA LYS A 162 36.44 -19.58 -18.63
C LYS A 162 36.61 -18.66 -19.85
N LYS A 163 36.37 -17.36 -19.68
CA LYS A 163 36.45 -16.35 -20.75
C LYS A 163 37.79 -16.36 -21.48
N ASP A 164 38.88 -16.37 -20.71
CA ASP A 164 40.25 -16.28 -21.23
C ASP A 164 40.90 -17.64 -21.50
N ALA A 165 40.19 -18.74 -21.20
CA ALA A 165 40.63 -20.11 -21.46
C ALA A 165 39.45 -20.97 -21.96
N PRO A 166 39.09 -20.92 -23.26
CA PRO A 166 37.93 -21.65 -23.80
C PRO A 166 37.97 -23.17 -23.69
N GLN A 167 39.15 -23.74 -23.43
CA GLN A 167 39.34 -25.16 -23.19
C GLN A 167 39.16 -25.55 -21.71
N ASP A 168 39.09 -24.57 -20.81
CA ASP A 168 38.90 -24.75 -19.38
C ASP A 168 37.41 -24.60 -19.04
N ASP A 169 36.73 -25.73 -18.86
CA ASP A 169 35.33 -25.81 -18.41
C ASP A 169 35.21 -26.09 -16.90
N THR A 170 36.28 -25.82 -16.13
CA THR A 170 36.32 -26.10 -14.69
C THR A 170 35.76 -24.97 -13.82
N ILE A 171 35.25 -25.37 -12.66
CA ILE A 171 34.82 -24.48 -11.60
C ILE A 171 35.29 -25.01 -10.25
N GLU A 172 35.62 -24.08 -9.34
CA GLU A 172 36.16 -24.41 -8.02
C GLU A 172 35.07 -24.94 -7.09
N SER A 173 35.47 -25.75 -6.10
CA SER A 173 34.57 -26.17 -5.02
C SER A 173 34.03 -24.93 -4.28
N GLY A 174 32.79 -25.00 -3.78
CA GLY A 174 32.14 -23.89 -3.08
C GLY A 174 31.39 -22.89 -3.98
N PHE A 175 31.54 -22.98 -5.31
CA PHE A 175 30.73 -22.23 -6.28
C PHE A 175 29.37 -22.87 -6.60
N SER A 176 29.13 -24.11 -6.15
CA SER A 176 27.81 -24.75 -6.29
C SER A 176 26.72 -23.90 -5.64
N GLY A 177 25.60 -23.73 -6.35
CA GLY A 177 24.49 -22.88 -5.93
C GLY A 177 24.69 -21.38 -6.22
N ALA A 178 25.83 -20.98 -6.79
CA ALA A 178 26.07 -19.59 -7.18
C ALA A 178 25.16 -19.14 -8.33
N PRO A 179 24.68 -17.89 -8.33
CA PRO A 179 23.97 -17.34 -9.48
C PRO A 179 24.92 -17.08 -10.66
N VAL A 180 24.40 -17.25 -11.87
CA VAL A 180 25.10 -16.86 -13.11
C VAL A 180 24.62 -15.48 -13.55
N TRP A 181 25.42 -14.44 -13.31
CA TRP A 181 25.12 -13.06 -13.69
C TRP A 181 25.38 -12.81 -15.17
N ASN A 182 24.45 -12.14 -15.84
CA ASN A 182 24.61 -11.66 -17.21
C ASN A 182 24.73 -10.13 -17.23
N HIS A 183 25.86 -9.62 -17.71
CA HIS A 183 26.18 -8.19 -17.70
C HIS A 183 25.42 -7.36 -18.73
N VAL A 184 24.90 -8.00 -19.78
CA VAL A 184 24.12 -7.31 -20.83
C VAL A 184 22.68 -7.10 -20.36
N ARG A 185 22.14 -8.04 -19.59
CA ARG A 185 20.74 -8.09 -19.16
C ARG A 185 20.50 -7.67 -17.72
N ASN A 186 21.58 -7.44 -16.96
CA ASN A 186 21.56 -7.10 -15.54
C ASN A 186 20.65 -8.02 -14.72
N CYS A 187 20.82 -9.34 -14.90
CA CYS A 187 20.06 -10.36 -14.18
C CYS A 187 20.79 -11.71 -14.11
N VAL A 188 20.25 -12.60 -13.28
CA VAL A 188 20.67 -13.99 -13.21
C VAL A 188 20.02 -14.78 -14.34
N VAL A 189 20.76 -15.67 -15.00
CA VAL A 189 20.25 -16.53 -16.09
C VAL A 189 20.19 -18.02 -15.73
N GLY A 190 20.69 -18.37 -14.55
CA GLY A 190 20.68 -19.73 -14.02
C GLY A 190 21.48 -19.83 -12.72
N MET A 191 21.54 -21.04 -12.16
CA MET A 191 22.27 -21.34 -10.94
C MET A 191 23.31 -22.44 -11.21
N ILE A 192 24.54 -22.25 -10.75
CA ILE A 192 25.60 -23.25 -10.92
C ILE A 192 25.27 -24.53 -10.16
N ALA A 193 25.42 -25.66 -10.84
CA ALA A 193 25.42 -27.00 -10.29
C ALA A 193 26.63 -27.75 -10.83
N THR A 194 27.57 -28.09 -9.96
CA THR A 194 28.79 -28.79 -10.37
C THR A 194 28.53 -30.28 -10.60
N ALA A 195 29.16 -30.85 -11.60
CA ALA A 195 29.22 -32.30 -11.77
C ALA A 195 30.69 -32.75 -11.90
N TRP A 196 31.06 -33.74 -11.11
CA TRP A 196 32.36 -34.40 -11.19
C TRP A 196 32.45 -35.24 -12.46
N VAL A 197 33.47 -35.01 -13.29
CA VAL A 197 33.74 -35.84 -14.47
C VAL A 197 35.14 -36.45 -14.34
N PRO A 198 35.28 -37.79 -14.34
CA PRO A 198 36.58 -38.42 -14.39
C PRO A 198 37.20 -38.22 -15.78
N GLN A 199 38.36 -37.57 -15.86
CA GLN A 199 39.12 -37.44 -17.11
C GLN A 199 40.63 -37.59 -16.83
N ASN A 200 41.24 -38.67 -17.35
CA ASN A 200 42.69 -38.95 -17.28
C ASN A 200 43.29 -38.89 -15.86
N ASP A 201 42.75 -39.67 -14.91
CA ASP A 201 43.22 -39.77 -13.51
C ASP A 201 43.17 -38.46 -12.68
N GLU A 202 42.72 -37.34 -13.25
CA GLU A 202 42.42 -36.08 -12.54
C GLU A 202 40.90 -35.89 -12.41
N GLN A 203 40.41 -35.70 -11.19
CA GLN A 203 39.03 -35.27 -10.93
C GLN A 203 38.90 -33.77 -11.21
N ARG A 204 38.02 -33.38 -12.15
CA ARG A 204 37.71 -31.98 -12.44
C ARG A 204 36.20 -31.74 -12.37
N SER A 205 35.78 -30.70 -11.66
CA SER A 205 34.39 -30.23 -11.60
C SER A 205 34.07 -29.37 -12.80
N LYS A 206 33.05 -29.76 -13.58
CA LYS A 206 32.58 -28.95 -14.72
C LYS A 206 31.54 -27.92 -14.31
N ALA A 207 31.62 -26.75 -14.93
CA ALA A 207 30.68 -25.65 -14.74
C ALA A 207 29.38 -25.89 -15.53
N TYR A 208 28.37 -26.48 -14.89
CA TYR A 208 27.01 -26.50 -15.44
C TYR A 208 26.13 -25.51 -14.68
N ALA A 209 25.15 -24.91 -15.36
CA ALA A 209 24.11 -24.14 -14.72
C ALA A 209 22.72 -24.72 -15.01
N ILE A 210 21.90 -24.76 -13.98
CA ILE A 210 20.48 -25.06 -14.04
C ILE A 210 19.77 -23.79 -14.54
N PRO A 211 19.15 -23.82 -15.73
CA PRO A 211 18.44 -22.67 -16.29
C PRO A 211 17.12 -22.38 -15.56
N GLU A 212 16.58 -21.17 -15.77
CA GLU A 212 15.35 -20.70 -15.13
C GLU A 212 14.14 -21.62 -15.34
N ASP A 213 13.99 -22.26 -16.50
CA ASP A 213 12.84 -23.13 -16.80
C ASP A 213 12.78 -24.36 -15.89
N GLN A 214 13.94 -24.85 -15.43
CA GLN A 214 14.01 -25.92 -14.43
C GLN A 214 13.84 -25.40 -13.00
N LEU A 215 14.24 -24.15 -12.73
CA LEU A 215 14.05 -23.50 -11.43
C LEU A 215 12.62 -22.99 -11.22
N SER A 216 11.90 -22.72 -12.32
CA SER A 216 10.60 -22.03 -12.32
C SER A 216 9.56 -22.64 -11.37
N PRO A 217 9.39 -23.97 -11.24
CA PRO A 217 8.43 -24.52 -10.30
C PRO A 217 8.72 -24.13 -8.85
N ILE A 218 9.99 -24.20 -8.43
CA ILE A 218 10.43 -23.75 -7.10
C ILE A 218 10.29 -22.24 -6.98
N LEU A 219 10.70 -21.47 -7.99
CA LEU A 219 10.62 -20.00 -7.94
C LEU A 219 9.17 -19.52 -7.74
N GLN A 220 8.20 -20.13 -8.42
CA GLN A 220 6.79 -19.77 -8.22
C GLN A 220 6.30 -20.10 -6.80
N ASP A 221 6.74 -21.22 -6.22
CA ASP A 221 6.44 -21.56 -4.82
C ASP A 221 7.03 -20.51 -3.86
N LEU A 222 8.28 -20.10 -4.07
CA LEU A 222 8.92 -19.07 -3.26
C LEU A 222 8.26 -17.70 -3.41
N PHE A 223 7.82 -17.34 -4.62
CA PHE A 223 7.04 -16.12 -4.83
C PHE A 223 5.71 -16.17 -4.06
N ALA A 224 5.00 -17.30 -4.08
CA ALA A 224 3.76 -17.46 -3.30
C ALA A 224 4.02 -17.34 -1.80
N ARG A 225 5.09 -17.95 -1.29
CA ARG A 225 5.48 -17.87 0.13
C ARG A 225 5.92 -16.48 0.56
N SER A 226 6.71 -15.78 -0.26
CA SER A 226 7.11 -14.39 0.03
C SER A 226 5.90 -13.45 0.07
N LEU A 227 4.93 -13.64 -0.82
CA LEU A 227 3.69 -12.87 -0.81
C LEU A 227 2.82 -13.21 0.41
N TYR A 228 2.79 -14.48 0.82
CA TYR A 228 2.13 -14.90 2.06
C TYR A 228 2.74 -14.23 3.29
N ASP A 229 4.08 -14.20 3.41
CA ASP A 229 4.76 -13.55 4.53
C ASP A 229 4.43 -12.03 4.60
N LEU A 230 4.33 -11.34 3.46
CA LEU A 230 3.88 -9.94 3.40
C LEU A 230 2.43 -9.79 3.91
N ILE A 231 1.54 -10.69 3.48
CA ILE A 231 0.13 -10.65 3.91
C ILE A 231 0.00 -10.94 5.41
N GLU A 232 0.75 -11.90 5.95
CA GLU A 232 0.76 -12.22 7.38
C GLU A 232 1.22 -11.03 8.23
N GLN A 233 2.24 -10.30 7.78
CA GLN A 233 2.66 -9.05 8.42
C GLN A 233 1.52 -8.03 8.44
N GLY A 234 0.84 -7.82 7.30
CA GLY A 234 -0.33 -6.94 7.23
C GLY A 234 -1.52 -7.39 8.08
N LEU A 235 -1.76 -8.70 8.19
CA LEU A 235 -2.80 -9.26 9.05
C LEU A 235 -2.52 -8.98 10.52
N SER A 236 -1.25 -8.95 10.93
CA SER A 236 -0.87 -8.59 12.30
C SER A 236 -1.15 -7.12 12.65
N GLU A 237 -1.16 -6.23 11.64
CA GLU A 237 -1.40 -4.80 11.81
C GLU A 237 -2.88 -4.41 11.70
N ALA A 238 -3.63 -5.04 10.77
CA ALA A 238 -5.00 -4.66 10.42
C ALA A 238 -5.88 -5.86 9.97
N GLU A 239 -5.98 -6.88 10.83
CA GLU A 239 -6.51 -8.22 10.51
C GLU A 239 -7.81 -8.22 9.69
N SER A 240 -8.90 -7.62 10.19
CA SER A 240 -10.21 -7.67 9.52
C SER A 240 -10.20 -7.03 8.13
N ARG A 241 -9.42 -5.94 7.94
CA ARG A 241 -9.37 -5.19 6.67
C ARG A 241 -8.56 -5.96 5.64
N VAL A 242 -7.37 -6.41 6.02
CA VAL A 242 -6.49 -7.17 5.14
C VAL A 242 -7.16 -8.49 4.75
N ARG A 243 -7.84 -9.17 5.68
CA ARG A 243 -8.57 -10.41 5.39
C ARG A 243 -9.66 -10.20 4.32
N ASN A 244 -10.48 -9.14 4.44
CA ASN A 244 -11.50 -8.85 3.44
C ASN A 244 -10.89 -8.53 2.05
N ALA A 245 -9.83 -7.70 2.03
CA ALA A 245 -9.12 -7.36 0.81
C ALA A 245 -8.50 -8.58 0.11
N VAL A 246 -7.93 -9.52 0.90
CA VAL A 246 -7.38 -10.79 0.42
C VAL A 246 -8.47 -11.66 -0.23
N GLU A 247 -9.64 -11.79 0.40
CA GLU A 247 -10.75 -12.55 -0.20
C GLU A 247 -11.25 -11.94 -1.51
N LEU A 248 -11.40 -10.62 -1.57
CA LEU A 248 -11.78 -9.92 -2.80
C LEU A 248 -10.73 -10.08 -3.91
N ALA A 249 -9.44 -10.04 -3.56
CA ALA A 249 -8.35 -10.25 -4.51
C ALA A 249 -8.34 -11.69 -5.07
N PHE A 250 -8.60 -12.70 -4.23
CA PHE A 250 -8.77 -14.08 -4.69
C PHE A 250 -9.97 -14.25 -5.63
N TRP A 251 -11.10 -13.65 -5.27
CA TRP A 251 -12.29 -13.65 -6.12
C TRP A 251 -12.04 -13.01 -7.49
N LEU A 252 -11.34 -11.87 -7.51
CA LEU A 252 -10.92 -11.20 -8.76
C LEU A 252 -9.98 -12.04 -9.62
N CYS A 253 -9.18 -12.91 -8.98
CA CYS A 253 -8.33 -13.86 -9.68
C CYS A 253 -9.09 -15.07 -10.23
N ASP A 254 -10.35 -15.26 -9.85
CA ASP A 254 -11.14 -16.46 -10.14
C ASP A 254 -10.41 -17.73 -9.66
N ASP A 255 -10.14 -17.82 -8.36
CA ASP A 255 -9.37 -18.89 -7.69
C ASP A 255 -10.01 -20.30 -7.73
N GLY A 256 -11.02 -20.51 -8.58
CA GLY A 256 -11.55 -21.84 -8.91
C GLY A 256 -12.54 -22.42 -7.90
N ASN A 257 -13.28 -21.58 -7.16
CA ASN A 257 -14.20 -21.98 -6.07
C ASN A 257 -13.48 -22.64 -4.88
N ARG A 258 -12.24 -22.26 -4.58
CA ARG A 258 -11.61 -22.67 -3.33
C ARG A 258 -12.35 -22.04 -2.15
N SER A 259 -12.37 -22.77 -1.03
CA SER A 259 -13.06 -22.29 0.16
C SER A 259 -12.23 -21.16 0.78
N SER A 260 -12.90 -20.13 1.31
CA SER A 260 -12.25 -19.11 2.16
C SER A 260 -11.69 -19.71 3.47
N SER A 261 -12.01 -20.98 3.77
CA SER A 261 -11.41 -21.75 4.87
C SER A 261 -10.05 -22.37 4.53
N ASP A 262 -9.65 -22.44 3.26
CA ASP A 262 -8.35 -22.98 2.87
C ASP A 262 -7.23 -22.01 3.31
N PRO A 263 -6.07 -22.51 3.76
CA PRO A 263 -4.94 -21.65 4.12
C PRO A 263 -4.54 -20.71 2.97
N ILE A 264 -4.26 -19.44 3.29
CA ILE A 264 -3.91 -18.42 2.28
C ILE A 264 -2.73 -18.89 1.42
N LEU A 265 -1.70 -19.47 2.03
CA LEU A 265 -0.53 -19.99 1.31
C LEU A 265 -0.90 -21.04 0.26
N GLU A 266 -1.77 -22.00 0.59
CA GLU A 266 -2.19 -23.04 -0.37
C GLU A 266 -2.97 -22.45 -1.54
N ARG A 267 -3.80 -21.43 -1.28
CA ARG A 267 -4.53 -20.70 -2.32
C ARG A 267 -3.57 -19.92 -3.22
N LEU A 268 -2.57 -19.24 -2.67
CA LEU A 268 -1.52 -18.55 -3.44
C LEU A 268 -0.71 -19.53 -4.29
N GLN A 269 -0.29 -20.66 -3.72
CA GLN A 269 0.40 -21.73 -4.46
C GLN A 269 -0.47 -22.28 -5.59
N TYR A 270 -1.78 -22.42 -5.37
CA TYR A 270 -2.70 -22.84 -6.42
C TYR A 270 -2.78 -21.83 -7.57
N LEU A 271 -2.77 -20.53 -7.29
CA LEU A 271 -2.75 -19.50 -8.35
C LEU A 271 -1.55 -19.66 -9.29
N THR A 272 -0.39 -20.13 -8.80
CA THR A 272 0.78 -20.35 -9.65
C THR A 272 0.57 -21.42 -10.73
N GLN A 273 -0.42 -22.29 -10.56
CA GLN A 273 -0.75 -23.38 -11.48
C GLN A 273 -1.82 -22.99 -12.51
N LEU A 274 -2.50 -21.87 -12.29
CA LEU A 274 -3.59 -21.41 -13.15
C LEU A 274 -3.05 -20.68 -14.38
N SER A 275 -3.73 -20.87 -15.51
CA SER A 275 -3.41 -20.16 -16.74
C SER A 275 -3.72 -18.66 -16.62
N ASN A 276 -2.93 -17.86 -17.33
CA ASN A 276 -3.18 -16.43 -17.51
C ASN A 276 -4.53 -16.20 -18.22
N ARG A 277 -5.32 -15.24 -17.73
CA ARG A 277 -6.56 -14.77 -18.39
C ARG A 277 -6.33 -13.50 -19.23
N GLY A 278 -5.36 -13.56 -20.14
CA GLY A 278 -5.13 -12.50 -21.14
C GLY A 278 -4.51 -11.21 -20.61
N TRP A 279 -3.88 -11.23 -19.42
CA TRP A 279 -3.08 -10.11 -18.95
C TRP A 279 -1.66 -10.22 -19.49
N GLN A 280 -1.27 -9.29 -20.36
CA GLN A 280 0.04 -9.31 -20.99
C GLN A 280 0.74 -7.97 -20.81
N GLN A 281 2.06 -8.05 -20.65
CA GLN A 281 2.96 -6.92 -20.69
C GLN A 281 4.04 -7.21 -21.73
N ALA A 282 4.01 -6.45 -22.83
CA ALA A 282 4.78 -6.78 -24.03
C ALA A 282 4.51 -8.23 -24.44
N GLU A 283 5.54 -9.07 -24.55
CA GLU A 283 5.43 -10.49 -24.94
C GLU A 283 5.33 -11.45 -23.73
N ARG A 284 5.29 -10.93 -22.49
CA ARG A 284 5.21 -11.75 -21.27
C ARG A 284 3.79 -11.81 -20.73
N ASP A 285 3.37 -13.01 -20.39
CA ASP A 285 2.18 -13.24 -19.58
C ASP A 285 2.37 -12.73 -18.15
N VAL A 286 1.36 -12.04 -17.63
CA VAL A 286 1.27 -11.67 -16.22
C VAL A 286 0.57 -12.82 -15.51
N ASP A 287 1.32 -13.62 -14.75
CA ASP A 287 0.76 -14.78 -14.04
C ASP A 287 -0.28 -14.41 -12.98
N ARG A 288 -1.06 -15.39 -12.54
CA ARG A 288 -2.16 -15.15 -11.58
C ARG A 288 -1.70 -14.71 -10.21
N LEU A 289 -0.51 -15.09 -9.79
CA LEU A 289 0.06 -14.63 -8.53
C LEU A 289 0.39 -13.12 -8.59
N THR A 290 0.91 -12.64 -9.73
CA THR A 290 1.12 -11.20 -9.98
C THR A 290 -0.21 -10.46 -10.04
N GLN A 291 -1.20 -11.01 -10.74
CA GLN A 291 -2.54 -10.42 -10.79
C GLN A 291 -3.12 -10.27 -9.39
N PHE A 292 -2.99 -11.29 -8.54
CA PHE A 292 -3.44 -11.25 -7.15
C PHE A 292 -2.78 -10.11 -6.37
N ALA A 293 -1.45 -9.97 -6.43
CA ALA A 293 -0.74 -8.91 -5.71
C ALA A 293 -1.23 -7.51 -6.11
N VAL A 294 -1.47 -7.29 -7.41
CA VAL A 294 -1.97 -6.01 -7.91
C VAL A 294 -3.45 -5.81 -7.56
N PHE A 295 -4.29 -6.86 -7.62
CA PHE A 295 -5.68 -6.78 -7.17
C PHE A 295 -5.79 -6.49 -5.68
N LEU A 296 -4.90 -7.05 -4.88
CA LEU A 296 -4.80 -6.70 -3.46
C LEU A 296 -4.42 -5.22 -3.33
N ALA A 297 -3.40 -4.75 -4.04
CA ALA A 297 -2.91 -3.37 -3.93
C ALA A 297 -3.95 -2.29 -4.30
N VAL A 298 -4.93 -2.59 -5.18
CA VAL A 298 -6.03 -1.66 -5.51
C VAL A 298 -7.13 -1.59 -4.45
N MET A 299 -7.08 -2.43 -3.41
CA MET A 299 -8.04 -2.39 -2.31
C MET A 299 -7.74 -1.21 -1.39
N ASP A 300 -8.79 -0.53 -0.95
CA ASP A 300 -8.71 0.58 -0.01
C ASP A 300 -8.55 0.06 1.44
N GLY A 301 -7.86 0.84 2.27
CA GLY A 301 -7.66 0.52 3.69
C GLY A 301 -6.57 -0.52 4.00
N LEU A 302 -5.75 -0.89 3.01
CA LEU A 302 -4.51 -1.64 3.27
C LEU A 302 -3.49 -0.75 3.98
N PRO A 303 -2.73 -1.28 4.96
CA PRO A 303 -1.59 -0.58 5.54
C PRO A 303 -0.63 -0.08 4.44
N LYS A 304 -0.12 1.15 4.57
CA LYS A 304 0.79 1.75 3.59
C LYS A 304 2.02 0.89 3.33
N ILE A 305 2.62 0.36 4.40
CA ILE A 305 3.79 -0.52 4.32
C ILE A 305 3.46 -1.73 3.45
N LEU A 306 2.33 -2.40 3.70
CA LEU A 306 1.88 -3.52 2.88
C LEU A 306 1.67 -3.12 1.41
N ARG A 307 1.03 -1.97 1.12
CA ARG A 307 0.84 -1.50 -0.26
C ARG A 307 2.18 -1.25 -0.97
N GLN A 308 3.13 -0.65 -0.26
CA GLN A 308 4.48 -0.38 -0.79
C GLN A 308 5.25 -1.68 -1.03
N GLU A 309 5.15 -2.65 -0.13
CA GLU A 309 5.78 -3.96 -0.30
C GLU A 309 5.14 -4.77 -1.45
N LEU A 310 3.83 -4.67 -1.67
CA LEU A 310 3.16 -5.25 -2.84
C LEU A 310 3.68 -4.63 -4.15
N GLU A 311 3.83 -3.31 -4.20
CA GLU A 311 4.43 -2.62 -5.34
C GLU A 311 5.86 -3.11 -5.59
N ASN A 312 6.69 -3.13 -4.56
CA ASN A 312 8.08 -3.61 -4.63
C ASN A 312 8.13 -5.05 -5.15
N TRP A 313 7.26 -5.92 -4.63
CA TRP A 313 7.16 -7.32 -5.01
C TRP A 313 6.80 -7.48 -6.51
N VAL A 314 5.87 -6.68 -7.03
CA VAL A 314 5.49 -6.71 -8.46
C VAL A 314 6.62 -6.17 -9.35
N ARG A 315 7.24 -5.05 -8.96
CA ARG A 315 8.34 -4.44 -9.71
C ARG A 315 9.57 -5.35 -9.76
N PHE A 316 9.87 -6.04 -8.66
CA PHE A 316 10.93 -7.04 -8.58
C PHE A 316 10.79 -8.15 -9.64
N ARG A 317 9.55 -8.59 -9.91
CA ARG A 317 9.24 -9.58 -10.96
C ARG A 317 9.27 -9.00 -12.40
N ARG A 318 9.77 -7.77 -12.53
CA ARG A 318 9.92 -7.00 -13.78
C ARG A 318 8.59 -6.69 -14.46
N PHE A 319 7.55 -6.44 -13.67
CA PHE A 319 6.26 -5.94 -14.14
C PHE A 319 6.10 -4.44 -13.85
N ASP A 320 5.41 -3.74 -14.74
CA ASP A 320 5.05 -2.32 -14.63
C ASP A 320 3.84 -2.19 -13.70
N PHE A 321 4.13 -1.95 -12.41
CA PHE A 321 3.10 -1.89 -11.39
C PHE A 321 2.03 -0.84 -11.70
N ASP A 322 2.43 0.37 -12.12
CA ASP A 322 1.49 1.48 -12.37
C ASP A 322 0.49 1.12 -13.47
N ARG A 323 0.98 0.53 -14.56
CA ARG A 323 0.12 0.07 -15.65
C ARG A 323 -0.80 -1.07 -15.22
N LEU A 324 -0.29 -2.03 -14.45
CA LEU A 324 -1.10 -3.13 -13.95
C LEU A 324 -2.13 -2.67 -12.92
N TYR A 325 -1.79 -1.69 -12.08
CA TYR A 325 -2.68 -1.10 -11.09
C TYR A 325 -3.91 -0.47 -11.75
N VAL A 326 -3.70 0.36 -12.78
CA VAL A 326 -4.80 0.94 -13.56
C VAL A 326 -5.70 -0.15 -14.15
N ARG A 327 -5.09 -1.20 -14.73
CA ARG A 327 -5.84 -2.33 -15.30
C ARG A 327 -6.62 -3.10 -14.24
N ALA A 328 -6.02 -3.34 -13.07
CA ALA A 328 -6.66 -4.03 -11.95
C ALA A 328 -7.84 -3.22 -11.41
N ASN A 329 -7.67 -1.91 -11.27
CA ASN A 329 -8.72 -1.03 -10.81
C ASN A 329 -9.90 -0.99 -11.79
N GLN A 330 -9.64 -0.94 -13.09
CA GLN A 330 -10.69 -1.06 -14.12
C GLN A 330 -11.41 -2.41 -14.03
N ALA A 331 -10.67 -3.52 -13.96
CA ALA A 331 -11.27 -4.86 -13.88
C ALA A 331 -12.11 -5.06 -12.60
N ARG A 332 -11.72 -4.41 -11.49
CA ARG A 332 -12.51 -4.35 -10.25
C ARG A 332 -13.82 -3.58 -10.46
N GLN A 333 -13.75 -2.40 -11.08
CA GLN A 333 -14.91 -1.57 -11.39
C GLN A 333 -15.88 -2.27 -12.36
N ASP A 334 -15.38 -2.94 -13.40
CA ASP A 334 -16.19 -3.67 -14.38
C ASP A 334 -17.00 -4.80 -13.73
N ARG A 335 -16.47 -5.42 -12.66
CA ARG A 335 -17.17 -6.44 -11.87
C ARG A 335 -18.07 -5.85 -10.78
N GLN A 336 -18.26 -4.53 -10.77
CA GLN A 336 -19.06 -3.79 -9.79
C GLN A 336 -18.64 -4.08 -8.34
N LEU A 337 -17.38 -4.46 -8.14
CA LEU A 337 -16.86 -4.58 -6.80
C LEU A 337 -16.50 -3.17 -6.32
N PRO A 338 -17.20 -2.64 -5.31
CA PRO A 338 -16.75 -1.40 -4.69
C PRO A 338 -15.34 -1.64 -4.16
N SER A 339 -14.52 -0.58 -4.11
CA SER A 339 -13.41 -0.66 -3.17
C SER A 339 -14.08 -0.77 -1.81
N SER A 340 -13.45 -1.40 -0.84
CA SER A 340 -14.02 -1.80 0.45
C SER A 340 -14.90 -0.76 1.17
N TYR A 341 -14.87 0.51 0.74
CA TYR A 341 -15.74 1.60 1.18
C TYR A 341 -16.28 2.36 -0.03
N ALA A 342 -17.59 2.60 -0.08
CA ALA A 342 -18.13 3.64 -0.95
C ALA A 342 -17.55 5.00 -0.49
N PRO A 343 -17.18 5.91 -1.40
CA PRO A 343 -16.73 7.23 -1.00
C PRO A 343 -17.88 7.98 -0.29
N GLU A 344 -17.76 8.16 1.02
CA GLU A 344 -18.78 8.76 1.88
C GLU A 344 -18.60 10.27 2.06
N HIS A 345 -17.40 10.80 1.81
CA HIS A 345 -17.02 12.16 2.16
C HIS A 345 -16.34 12.89 0.97
N LEU A 346 -16.76 14.13 0.72
CA LEU A 346 -16.10 15.07 -0.17
C LEU A 346 -15.56 16.25 0.64
N ILE A 347 -14.24 16.40 0.70
CA ILE A 347 -13.61 17.62 1.22
C ILE A 347 -13.56 18.66 0.12
N VAL A 348 -14.14 19.82 0.38
CA VAL A 348 -14.11 21.01 -0.48
C VAL A 348 -13.35 22.10 0.25
N GLN A 349 -12.07 22.32 -0.08
CA GLN A 349 -11.30 23.42 0.48
C GLN A 349 -11.42 24.65 -0.41
N ILE A 350 -11.83 25.78 0.17
CA ILE A 350 -12.14 27.02 -0.56
C ILE A 350 -11.27 28.15 0.02
N LYS A 351 -10.34 28.67 -0.78
CA LYS A 351 -9.46 29.80 -0.40
C LYS A 351 -9.77 31.01 -1.28
N PRO A 352 -9.64 32.25 -0.78
CA PRO A 352 -9.74 33.43 -1.63
C PRO A 352 -8.64 33.40 -2.70
N ASP A 353 -8.96 33.86 -3.90
CA ASP A 353 -7.91 34.15 -4.88
C ASP A 353 -7.19 35.45 -4.51
N GLU A 354 -5.86 35.44 -4.62
CA GLU A 354 -5.02 36.58 -4.26
C GLU A 354 -5.08 37.69 -5.31
N GLN A 355 -5.45 37.35 -6.55
CA GLN A 355 -5.49 38.30 -7.67
C GLN A 355 -6.86 38.97 -7.79
N ASP A 356 -7.94 38.22 -7.55
CA ASP A 356 -9.30 38.75 -7.56
C ASP A 356 -10.13 38.21 -6.40
N THR A 357 -10.49 39.09 -5.46
CA THR A 357 -11.28 38.74 -4.28
C THR A 357 -12.71 38.29 -4.58
N ALA A 358 -13.21 38.48 -5.81
CA ALA A 358 -14.48 37.91 -6.26
C ALA A 358 -14.38 36.41 -6.55
N ASN A 359 -13.15 35.91 -6.78
CA ASN A 359 -12.88 34.52 -7.09
C ASN A 359 -12.35 33.76 -5.87
N VAL A 360 -12.49 32.44 -5.94
CA VAL A 360 -11.92 31.50 -4.99
C VAL A 360 -11.12 30.43 -5.72
N LYS A 361 -10.08 29.95 -5.06
CA LYS A 361 -9.37 28.73 -5.42
C LYS A 361 -9.99 27.56 -4.67
N ILE A 362 -10.20 26.46 -5.37
CA ILE A 362 -10.81 25.26 -4.80
C ILE A 362 -9.95 24.01 -4.98
N TRP A 363 -10.04 23.12 -3.99
CA TRP A 363 -9.43 21.80 -4.00
C TRP A 363 -10.45 20.77 -3.52
N LEU A 364 -10.47 19.61 -4.17
CA LEU A 364 -11.42 18.54 -3.90
C LEU A 364 -10.71 17.23 -3.57
N TRP A 365 -11.08 16.60 -2.46
CA TRP A 365 -10.65 15.25 -2.10
C TRP A 365 -11.84 14.37 -1.81
N VAL A 366 -11.78 13.16 -2.36
CA VAL A 366 -12.74 12.10 -2.08
C VAL A 366 -12.17 11.21 -1.00
N ILE A 367 -12.90 11.08 0.10
CA ILE A 367 -12.56 10.25 1.24
C ILE A 367 -13.63 9.16 1.37
N GLY A 368 -13.17 7.94 1.59
CA GLY A 368 -14.01 6.81 1.96
C GLY A 368 -14.41 6.90 3.43
N ASP A 369 -13.96 5.94 4.22
CA ASP A 369 -14.20 5.88 5.66
C ASP A 369 -13.41 6.98 6.40
N ARG A 370 -14.12 7.84 7.13
CA ARG A 370 -13.54 8.90 7.96
C ARG A 370 -12.61 8.38 9.06
N ASP A 371 -12.85 7.19 9.59
CA ASP A 371 -12.05 6.60 10.67
C ASP A 371 -10.72 6.01 10.15
N LEU A 372 -10.58 5.91 8.82
CA LEU A 372 -9.38 5.42 8.12
C LEU A 372 -8.59 6.53 7.44
N TYR A 373 -9.14 7.74 7.38
CA TYR A 373 -8.52 8.84 6.69
C TYR A 373 -7.33 9.39 7.48
N ASP A 374 -6.18 9.46 6.83
CA ASP A 374 -4.99 10.13 7.34
C ASP A 374 -4.74 11.44 6.57
N PRO A 375 -4.88 12.62 7.20
CA PRO A 375 -4.64 13.91 6.56
C PRO A 375 -3.16 14.21 6.25
N LEU A 376 -2.22 13.45 6.84
CA LEU A 376 -0.79 13.51 6.49
C LEU A 376 -0.47 12.68 5.24
N GLU A 377 -1.34 11.73 4.91
CA GLU A 377 -1.21 10.86 3.73
C GLU A 377 -2.52 10.85 2.92
N PRO A 378 -2.93 12.02 2.42
CA PRO A 378 -4.19 12.15 1.75
C PRO A 378 -4.24 11.38 0.42
N PRO A 379 -5.43 10.99 -0.06
CA PRO A 379 -5.59 10.63 -1.46
C PRO A 379 -5.17 11.80 -2.35
N LEU A 380 -4.80 11.52 -3.60
CA LEU A 380 -4.57 12.59 -4.57
C LEU A 380 -5.84 13.44 -4.72
N PRO A 381 -5.71 14.79 -4.74
CA PRO A 381 -6.86 15.65 -4.99
C PRO A 381 -7.45 15.30 -6.35
N ARG A 382 -8.78 15.17 -6.39
CA ARG A 382 -9.51 15.02 -7.66
C ARG A 382 -9.49 16.32 -8.46
N LEU A 383 -9.38 17.45 -7.76
CA LEU A 383 -9.29 18.78 -8.34
C LEU A 383 -8.38 19.66 -7.48
N LYS A 384 -7.54 20.46 -8.12
CA LYS A 384 -6.49 21.24 -7.46
C LYS A 384 -6.32 22.59 -8.15
N ASP A 385 -6.25 23.65 -7.35
CA ASP A 385 -5.95 25.02 -7.78
C ASP A 385 -6.94 25.60 -8.81
N GLU A 386 -8.18 25.10 -8.87
CA GLU A 386 -9.17 25.61 -9.83
C GLU A 386 -9.72 26.94 -9.34
N VAL A 387 -9.84 27.92 -10.25
CA VAL A 387 -10.32 29.27 -9.94
C VAL A 387 -11.76 29.43 -10.40
N VAL A 388 -12.66 29.76 -9.49
CA VAL A 388 -14.09 29.93 -9.77
C VAL A 388 -14.60 31.21 -9.12
N PRO A 389 -15.46 32.01 -9.77
CA PRO A 389 -16.18 33.10 -9.10
C PRO A 389 -16.97 32.56 -7.90
N PHE A 390 -16.87 33.19 -6.74
CA PHE A 390 -17.52 32.68 -5.52
C PHE A 390 -19.05 32.55 -5.67
N VAL A 391 -19.65 33.38 -6.52
CA VAL A 391 -21.08 33.34 -6.84
C VAL A 391 -21.46 32.12 -7.69
N GLU A 392 -20.55 31.63 -8.53
CA GLU A 392 -20.76 30.47 -9.41
C GLU A 392 -20.34 29.14 -8.76
N LEU A 393 -19.68 29.19 -7.60
CA LEU A 393 -19.19 28.01 -6.91
C LEU A 393 -20.24 26.92 -6.66
N PRO A 394 -21.49 27.23 -6.23
CA PRO A 394 -22.52 26.19 -6.07
C PRO A 394 -22.79 25.41 -7.35
N LEU A 395 -22.99 26.13 -8.47
CA LEU A 395 -23.25 25.55 -9.78
C LEU A 395 -22.05 24.74 -10.30
N PHE A 396 -20.83 25.22 -10.03
CA PHE A 396 -19.61 24.50 -10.39
C PHE A 396 -19.54 23.15 -9.65
N LEU A 397 -19.78 23.14 -8.33
CA LEU A 397 -19.69 21.92 -7.52
C LEU A 397 -20.76 20.90 -7.88
N GLU A 398 -21.98 21.34 -8.18
CA GLU A 398 -23.06 20.49 -8.69
C GLU A 398 -22.64 19.78 -9.98
N ARG A 399 -22.20 20.53 -10.99
CA ARG A 399 -21.73 19.96 -12.27
C ARG A 399 -20.54 19.02 -12.12
N TRP A 400 -19.63 19.35 -11.19
CA TRP A 400 -18.49 18.50 -10.90
C TRP A 400 -18.93 17.17 -10.30
N LEU A 401 -19.88 17.19 -9.35
CA LEU A 401 -20.46 16.00 -8.73
C LEU A 401 -21.22 15.14 -9.74
N GLU A 402 -22.01 15.74 -10.63
CA GLU A 402 -22.73 15.04 -11.70
C GLU A 402 -21.78 14.28 -12.65
N ALA A 403 -20.58 14.80 -12.87
CA ALA A 403 -19.57 14.19 -13.73
C ALA A 403 -18.80 13.03 -13.04
N GLU A 404 -18.83 12.95 -11.71
CA GLU A 404 -18.08 11.97 -10.92
C GLU A 404 -19.00 10.80 -10.52
N SER A 405 -19.19 9.85 -11.45
CA SER A 405 -20.12 8.72 -11.30
C SER A 405 -19.80 7.78 -10.12
N ALA A 406 -18.64 7.91 -9.48
CA ALA A 406 -18.25 7.14 -8.32
C ALA A 406 -18.84 7.68 -6.99
N LEU A 407 -19.37 8.90 -6.98
CA LEU A 407 -19.92 9.58 -5.80
C LEU A 407 -21.46 9.63 -5.86
N GLU A 408 -22.14 8.68 -5.21
CA GLU A 408 -23.60 8.64 -5.28
C GLU A 408 -24.26 9.68 -4.36
N ASN A 409 -23.82 9.83 -3.09
CA ASN A 409 -24.39 10.77 -2.11
C ASN A 409 -23.38 11.16 -1.00
N PRO A 410 -22.26 11.82 -1.34
CA PRO A 410 -21.24 12.16 -0.35
C PRO A 410 -21.74 13.22 0.65
N MET A 411 -21.19 13.17 1.87
CA MET A 411 -21.24 14.29 2.80
C MET A 411 -20.22 15.34 2.35
N MET A 412 -20.66 16.57 2.11
CA MET A 412 -19.81 17.67 1.66
C MET A 412 -19.27 18.46 2.86
N HIS A 413 -17.95 18.49 3.00
CA HIS A 413 -17.23 19.24 4.03
C HIS A 413 -16.62 20.49 3.41
N CYS A 414 -17.30 21.64 3.53
CA CYS A 414 -16.87 22.90 2.95
C CYS A 414 -15.96 23.68 3.91
N PHE A 415 -14.64 23.60 3.69
CA PHE A 415 -13.63 24.31 4.48
C PHE A 415 -13.43 25.73 3.97
N VAL A 416 -13.75 26.69 4.84
CA VAL A 416 -13.73 28.12 4.54
C VAL A 416 -13.09 28.93 5.67
N ALA A 417 -12.66 30.17 5.39
CA ALA A 417 -12.29 31.11 6.44
C ALA A 417 -13.48 31.44 7.36
N ARG A 418 -13.23 31.77 8.64
CA ARG A 418 -14.30 32.06 9.63
C ARG A 418 -15.37 33.03 9.16
N ARG A 419 -14.98 34.10 8.45
CA ARG A 419 -15.89 35.10 7.88
C ARG A 419 -16.91 34.54 6.89
N LEU A 420 -16.65 33.37 6.31
CA LEU A 420 -17.52 32.71 5.34
C LEU A 420 -18.37 31.59 5.95
N LEU A 421 -18.24 31.26 7.25
CA LEU A 421 -19.02 30.18 7.87
C LEU A 421 -20.53 30.43 7.84
N GLY A 422 -20.97 31.69 7.77
CA GLY A 422 -22.37 32.09 7.67
C GLY A 422 -22.82 32.48 6.26
N CYS A 423 -22.05 32.14 5.22
CA CYS A 423 -22.51 32.33 3.85
C CYS A 423 -23.65 31.37 3.50
N ASP A 424 -24.29 31.61 2.36
CA ASP A 424 -25.43 30.88 1.83
C ASP A 424 -25.04 29.83 0.78
N LEU A 425 -23.82 29.26 0.86
CA LEU A 425 -23.31 28.28 -0.10
C LEU A 425 -24.27 27.09 -0.31
N ASP A 426 -24.95 26.67 0.76
CA ASP A 426 -25.95 25.59 0.79
C ASP A 426 -27.32 25.99 0.23
N ALA A 427 -27.63 27.29 0.16
CA ALA A 427 -28.97 27.81 -0.15
C ALA A 427 -29.03 28.61 -1.46
N ARG A 428 -27.89 28.85 -2.11
CA ARG A 428 -27.84 29.46 -3.44
C ARG A 428 -28.36 28.49 -4.49
N GLU A 429 -29.15 29.04 -5.40
CA GLU A 429 -29.80 28.32 -6.47
C GLU A 429 -28.77 27.86 -7.52
N THR A 430 -28.88 26.60 -7.93
CA THR A 430 -28.05 25.95 -8.94
C THR A 430 -28.92 25.65 -10.18
N GLN A 431 -28.70 24.55 -10.90
CA GLN A 431 -29.57 24.17 -12.02
C GLN A 431 -30.96 23.71 -11.52
N ASP A 432 -31.96 23.86 -12.39
CA ASP A 432 -33.32 23.34 -12.17
C ASP A 432 -34.01 23.77 -10.86
N GLY A 433 -33.58 24.92 -10.28
CA GLY A 433 -34.15 25.47 -9.04
C GLY A 433 -33.67 24.75 -7.77
N LEU A 434 -32.66 23.89 -7.86
CA LEU A 434 -32.08 23.16 -6.74
C LEU A 434 -31.04 24.00 -5.98
N THR A 435 -30.55 23.49 -4.85
CA THR A 435 -29.40 24.05 -4.14
C THR A 435 -28.46 22.92 -3.74
N LEU A 436 -27.21 23.21 -3.38
CA LEU A 436 -26.34 22.15 -2.86
C LEU A 436 -26.88 21.54 -1.55
N GLY A 437 -27.50 22.37 -0.70
CA GLY A 437 -27.98 21.95 0.61
C GLY A 437 -29.22 21.06 0.58
N ASN A 438 -30.05 21.11 -0.47
CA ASN A 438 -31.20 20.23 -0.64
C ASN A 438 -30.89 18.97 -1.47
N GLN A 439 -29.71 18.91 -2.09
CA GLN A 439 -29.19 17.76 -2.84
C GLN A 439 -28.19 16.92 -2.02
N TYR A 440 -27.40 17.55 -1.15
CA TYR A 440 -26.31 16.88 -0.43
C TYR A 440 -26.27 17.23 1.06
N ARG A 441 -25.72 16.31 1.87
CA ARG A 441 -25.40 16.53 3.29
C ARG A 441 -24.23 17.50 3.41
N LEU A 442 -24.50 18.80 3.34
CA LEU A 442 -23.48 19.86 3.35
C LEU A 442 -23.30 20.46 4.75
N VAL A 443 -22.05 20.43 5.22
CA VAL A 443 -21.61 21.09 6.46
C VAL A 443 -20.50 22.11 6.21
N MET A 444 -20.51 23.18 6.99
CA MET A 444 -19.48 24.20 6.99
C MET A 444 -18.36 23.82 7.96
N ARG A 445 -17.11 24.12 7.57
CA ARG A 445 -15.90 23.78 8.32
C ARG A 445 -14.93 24.94 8.33
N THR A 446 -14.20 25.13 9.41
CA THR A 446 -13.16 26.16 9.49
C THR A 446 -11.88 25.67 8.83
N ASP A 447 -11.41 26.37 7.80
CA ASP A 447 -10.06 26.19 7.28
C ASP A 447 -9.04 26.88 8.19
N LEU A 448 -8.37 26.07 9.02
CA LEU A 448 -7.38 26.57 9.98
C LEU A 448 -6.14 27.20 9.30
N SER A 449 -5.86 26.89 8.04
CA SER A 449 -4.79 27.56 7.27
C SER A 449 -5.14 29.02 6.96
N GLN A 450 -6.43 29.35 6.88
CA GLN A 450 -6.93 30.71 6.66
C GLN A 450 -7.40 31.37 7.96
N SER A 451 -7.52 30.61 9.03
CA SER A 451 -8.08 31.04 10.30
C SER A 451 -7.30 30.44 11.47
N PRO A 452 -6.00 30.76 11.60
CA PRO A 452 -5.11 30.11 12.56
C PRO A 452 -5.57 30.29 14.01
N THR A 453 -5.21 29.32 14.84
CA THR A 453 -5.50 29.24 16.28
C THR A 453 -4.30 28.70 17.04
N GLY A 454 -4.19 29.00 18.34
CA GLY A 454 -3.10 28.47 19.16
C GLY A 454 -3.33 27.04 19.64
N ARG A 455 -2.26 26.35 20.08
CA ARG A 455 -2.26 24.96 20.61
C ARG A 455 -3.44 24.58 21.50
N GLN A 456 -3.86 25.48 22.41
CA GLN A 456 -4.97 25.22 23.33
C GLN A 456 -6.32 24.95 22.64
N HIS A 457 -6.52 25.45 21.42
CA HIS A 457 -7.71 25.17 20.64
C HIS A 457 -7.77 23.67 20.28
N TYR A 458 -6.69 23.13 19.73
CA TYR A 458 -6.60 21.73 19.30
C TYR A 458 -6.84 20.75 20.44
N THR A 459 -6.20 20.98 21.59
CA THR A 459 -6.42 20.12 22.77
C THR A 459 -7.89 20.10 23.20
N ARG A 460 -8.55 21.26 23.24
CA ARG A 460 -9.97 21.33 23.62
C ARG A 460 -10.89 20.73 22.56
N TRP A 461 -10.59 20.99 21.29
CA TRP A 461 -11.36 20.51 20.15
C TRP A 461 -11.32 18.98 20.10
N GLN A 462 -10.13 18.38 20.17
CA GLN A 462 -9.96 16.93 20.22
C GLN A 462 -10.72 16.31 21.41
N GLN A 463 -10.52 16.83 22.63
CA GLN A 463 -11.20 16.33 23.82
C GLN A 463 -12.73 16.39 23.71
N LYS A 464 -13.27 17.50 23.19
CA LYS A 464 -14.71 17.67 23.00
C LYS A 464 -15.25 16.80 21.87
N TRP A 465 -14.48 16.60 20.80
CA TRP A 465 -14.87 15.69 19.72
C TRP A 465 -14.92 14.25 20.23
N GLU A 466 -13.90 13.79 20.95
CA GLU A 466 -13.88 12.45 21.58
C GLU A 466 -15.07 12.26 22.53
N SER A 467 -15.42 13.29 23.31
CA SER A 467 -16.61 13.27 24.17
C SER A 467 -17.91 13.19 23.36
N LEU A 468 -18.01 13.94 22.26
CA LEU A 468 -19.16 13.91 21.34
C LEU A 468 -19.32 12.54 20.70
N GLU A 469 -18.23 11.89 20.28
CA GLU A 469 -18.25 10.54 19.71
C GLU A 469 -18.75 9.49 20.70
N GLN A 470 -18.36 9.57 21.97
CA GLN A 470 -18.84 8.64 23.01
C GLN A 470 -20.35 8.74 23.24
N GLN A 471 -20.94 9.90 22.99
CA GLN A 471 -22.38 10.15 23.15
C GLN A 471 -23.11 10.30 21.80
N HIS A 472 -22.51 9.91 20.68
CA HIS A 472 -23.05 10.23 19.36
C HIS A 472 -24.44 9.61 19.03
N GLN A 473 -24.84 8.56 19.76
CA GLN A 473 -26.15 7.90 19.67
C GLN A 473 -27.19 8.52 20.63
N THR A 474 -26.79 9.43 21.51
CA THR A 474 -27.74 10.11 22.40
C THR A 474 -28.53 11.14 21.61
N SER A 475 -29.69 11.51 22.17
CA SER A 475 -30.55 12.54 21.60
C SER A 475 -29.79 13.86 21.48
N ALA A 476 -29.78 14.46 20.28
CA ALA A 476 -29.20 15.78 20.06
C ALA A 476 -29.86 16.83 20.96
N ARG A 477 -31.16 16.69 21.25
CA ARG A 477 -31.90 17.56 22.17
C ARG A 477 -31.33 17.53 23.60
N ASP A 478 -30.84 16.39 24.07
CA ASP A 478 -30.30 16.24 25.43
C ASP A 478 -28.86 16.79 25.54
N ALA A 479 -28.08 16.70 24.46
CA ALA A 479 -26.71 17.21 24.39
C ALA A 479 -26.61 18.71 24.09
N LEU A 480 -27.70 19.33 23.60
CA LEU A 480 -27.71 20.70 23.11
C LEU A 480 -27.64 21.76 24.23
N VAL A 481 -26.80 22.77 24.02
CA VAL A 481 -26.86 24.03 24.79
C VAL A 481 -27.25 25.22 23.91
N ARG A 482 -28.34 25.93 24.26
CA ARG A 482 -28.69 27.21 23.63
C ARG A 482 -27.86 28.35 24.23
N SER A 483 -27.30 29.22 23.38
CA SER A 483 -26.52 30.37 23.86
C SER A 483 -26.65 31.61 22.99
N ASP A 484 -26.79 32.74 23.66
CA ASP A 484 -26.96 34.06 23.06
C ASP A 484 -25.60 34.70 22.73
N CYS A 485 -25.39 34.98 21.44
CA CYS A 485 -24.14 35.53 20.92
C CYS A 485 -23.96 37.03 21.21
N SER A 486 -24.96 37.73 21.76
CA SER A 486 -24.85 39.14 22.15
C SER A 486 -23.89 39.36 23.33
N ASN A 487 -23.59 38.33 24.14
CA ASN A 487 -22.76 38.46 25.33
C ASN A 487 -21.69 37.36 25.44
N LYS A 488 -20.43 37.71 25.14
CA LYS A 488 -19.27 36.79 25.20
C LYS A 488 -19.07 36.15 26.57
N GLY A 489 -19.38 36.84 27.67
CA GLY A 489 -19.26 36.28 29.03
C GLY A 489 -20.30 35.19 29.32
N ARG A 490 -21.53 35.38 28.84
CA ARG A 490 -22.59 34.37 28.91
C ARG A 490 -22.27 33.17 28.02
N LEU A 491 -21.84 33.45 26.79
CA LEU A 491 -21.41 32.47 25.80
C LEU A 491 -20.31 31.55 26.36
N LEU A 492 -19.25 32.13 26.95
CA LEU A 492 -18.20 31.34 27.60
C LEU A 492 -18.71 30.49 28.75
N ARG A 493 -19.59 31.03 29.60
CA ARG A 493 -20.10 30.31 30.77
C ARG A 493 -20.96 29.12 30.35
N GLN A 494 -21.82 29.28 29.36
CA GLN A 494 -22.75 28.26 28.90
C GLN A 494 -22.06 27.19 28.06
N LEU A 495 -21.14 27.57 27.16
CA LEU A 495 -20.56 26.65 26.19
C LEU A 495 -19.24 26.00 26.65
N ARG A 496 -18.72 26.37 27.83
CA ARG A 496 -17.42 25.89 28.32
C ARG A 496 -17.27 24.37 28.23
N SER A 497 -18.30 23.64 28.64
CA SER A 497 -18.38 22.19 28.66
C SER A 497 -19.40 21.63 27.67
N ALA A 498 -19.81 22.42 26.67
CA ALA A 498 -20.73 21.96 25.63
C ALA A 498 -19.94 21.52 24.39
N GLU A 499 -20.35 20.40 23.81
CA GLU A 499 -19.87 19.91 22.51
C GLU A 499 -20.78 20.35 21.35
N LEU A 500 -22.05 20.63 21.64
CA LEU A 500 -23.08 21.00 20.66
C LEU A 500 -23.86 22.23 21.15
N ALA A 501 -24.09 23.21 20.27
CA ALA A 501 -24.86 24.39 20.61
C ALA A 501 -25.76 24.93 19.49
N ILE A 502 -26.89 25.53 19.89
CA ILE A 502 -27.62 26.49 19.05
C ILE A 502 -27.13 27.90 19.41
N LEU A 503 -26.68 28.63 18.40
CA LEU A 503 -26.22 30.01 18.54
C LEU A 503 -27.35 30.98 18.17
N GLU A 504 -27.76 31.80 19.12
CA GLU A 504 -28.87 32.76 18.95
C GLU A 504 -28.34 34.19 18.76
N ASN A 505 -29.11 35.03 18.07
CA ASN A 505 -28.78 36.43 17.79
C ASN A 505 -27.40 36.59 17.11
N LEU A 506 -27.15 35.74 16.11
CA LEU A 506 -25.88 35.69 15.38
C LEU A 506 -26.06 36.31 13.98
N ALA A 507 -25.99 37.63 13.93
CA ALA A 507 -25.99 38.38 12.68
C ALA A 507 -24.75 38.04 11.81
N SER A 508 -24.92 38.08 10.49
CA SER A 508 -23.89 37.69 9.51
C SER A 508 -22.56 38.44 9.66
N ASP A 509 -22.59 39.72 10.05
CA ASP A 509 -21.42 40.56 10.27
C ASP A 509 -20.65 40.20 11.57
N ARG A 510 -21.26 39.42 12.46
CA ARG A 510 -20.67 38.99 13.74
C ARG A 510 -20.14 37.56 13.74
N VAL A 511 -20.39 36.79 12.68
CA VAL A 511 -19.99 35.38 12.57
C VAL A 511 -18.49 35.22 12.82
N GLU A 512 -17.64 36.02 12.16
CA GLU A 512 -16.18 35.94 12.32
C GLU A 512 -15.73 36.16 13.77
N ASP A 513 -16.20 37.24 14.40
CA ASP A 513 -15.85 37.61 15.79
C ASP A 513 -16.29 36.54 16.81
N VAL A 514 -17.48 35.96 16.61
CA VAL A 514 -18.02 34.93 17.50
C VAL A 514 -17.26 33.61 17.33
N PHE A 515 -17.03 33.15 16.10
CA PHE A 515 -16.27 31.91 15.86
C PHE A 515 -14.79 32.05 16.23
N GLU A 516 -14.19 33.23 16.10
CA GLU A 516 -12.85 33.50 16.62
C GLU A 516 -12.81 33.38 18.15
N PHE A 517 -13.82 33.92 18.83
CA PHE A 517 -13.96 33.79 20.29
C PHE A 517 -14.16 32.34 20.72
N LEU A 518 -15.06 31.61 20.05
CA LEU A 518 -15.33 30.20 20.32
C LEU A 518 -14.07 29.37 20.13
N ALA A 519 -13.33 29.57 19.03
CA ALA A 519 -12.09 28.86 18.80
C ALA A 519 -11.06 29.12 19.91
N LYS A 520 -10.85 30.39 20.29
CA LYS A 520 -9.86 30.76 21.32
C LYS A 520 -10.24 30.33 22.74
N LYS A 521 -11.52 30.34 23.10
CA LYS A 521 -11.97 30.22 24.49
C LYS A 521 -12.77 28.96 24.80
N VAL A 522 -13.39 28.33 23.80
CA VAL A 522 -14.38 27.26 24.00
C VAL A 522 -14.01 25.96 23.28
N GLY A 523 -13.54 26.03 22.03
CA GLY A 523 -13.30 24.86 21.17
C GLY A 523 -14.57 24.08 20.85
N LEU A 524 -15.68 24.77 20.53
CA LEU A 524 -16.99 24.16 20.26
C LEU A 524 -16.95 23.37 18.92
N PRO A 525 -17.18 22.05 18.92
CA PRO A 525 -17.15 21.27 17.69
C PRO A 525 -18.39 21.43 16.79
N VAL A 526 -19.60 21.50 17.37
CA VAL A 526 -20.83 21.59 16.58
C VAL A 526 -21.63 22.84 16.94
N ALA A 527 -21.97 23.63 15.93
CA ALA A 527 -22.79 24.83 16.06
C ALA A 527 -23.87 24.89 14.98
N LEU A 528 -25.12 25.11 15.40
CA LEU A 528 -26.27 25.28 14.53
C LEU A 528 -26.88 26.68 14.77
N TRP A 529 -27.23 27.39 13.71
CA TRP A 529 -27.98 28.64 13.82
C TRP A 529 -28.79 28.94 12.55
N SER A 530 -29.72 29.87 12.66
CA SER A 530 -30.37 30.47 11.49
C SER A 530 -29.68 31.77 11.10
N ARG A 531 -29.44 31.95 9.80
CA ARG A 531 -29.01 33.21 9.18
C ARG A 531 -30.08 34.31 9.31
N GLN A 532 -31.31 33.95 9.66
CA GLN A 532 -32.40 34.87 9.99
C GLN A 532 -32.79 34.75 11.46
N ASP A 533 -32.50 35.78 12.25
CA ASP A 533 -32.72 35.79 13.71
C ASP A 533 -34.16 35.45 14.13
N ALA A 534 -35.16 35.83 13.33
CA ALA A 534 -36.57 35.58 13.60
C ALA A 534 -36.92 34.08 13.66
N GLN A 535 -36.12 33.22 13.04
CA GLN A 535 -36.39 31.78 12.90
C GLN A 535 -35.55 30.92 13.86
N CYS A 536 -34.69 31.52 14.69
CA CYS A 536 -33.88 30.77 15.66
C CYS A 536 -34.71 30.06 16.74
N GLN A 537 -35.97 30.45 16.95
CA GLN A 537 -36.87 29.78 17.89
C GLN A 537 -37.40 28.44 17.34
N ASP A 538 -37.44 28.31 16.02
CA ASP A 538 -38.01 27.16 15.31
C ASP A 538 -36.95 26.09 15.00
N LEU A 539 -35.80 26.05 15.70
CA LEU A 539 -34.72 25.09 15.44
C LEU A 539 -34.79 23.83 16.31
N GLU A 540 -35.69 23.77 17.30
CA GLU A 540 -35.73 22.66 18.27
C GLU A 540 -36.25 21.34 17.71
N HIS A 541 -37.04 21.36 16.62
CA HIS A 541 -37.53 20.15 15.96
C HIS A 541 -36.42 19.45 15.16
N LEU A 542 -35.36 20.17 14.78
CA LEU A 542 -34.18 19.57 14.13
C LEU A 542 -33.38 18.67 15.09
N LEU A 543 -33.65 18.74 16.39
CA LEU A 543 -32.91 18.01 17.41
C LEU A 543 -33.57 16.69 17.80
N ASP A 544 -34.70 16.34 17.17
CA ASP A 544 -35.36 15.03 17.30
C ASP A 544 -34.61 13.93 16.52
N CYS A 545 -33.30 13.86 16.72
CA CYS A 545 -32.39 12.90 16.09
C CYS A 545 -31.24 12.53 17.05
N ALA A 546 -30.48 11.49 16.71
CA ALA A 546 -29.19 11.24 17.38
C ALA A 546 -28.19 12.34 16.98
N VAL A 547 -27.22 12.64 17.85
CA VAL A 547 -26.17 13.63 17.56
C VAL A 547 -25.48 13.38 16.22
N ILE A 548 -25.15 12.12 15.91
CA ILE A 548 -24.49 11.73 14.64
C ILE A 548 -25.36 11.98 13.41
N ASP A 549 -26.69 11.97 13.56
CA ASP A 549 -27.65 12.14 12.49
C ASP A 549 -27.99 13.62 12.22
N LEU A 550 -27.47 14.56 13.00
CA LEU A 550 -27.78 15.99 12.85
C LEU A 550 -27.49 16.53 11.43
N PRO A 551 -26.36 16.21 10.76
CA PRO A 551 -26.15 16.64 9.38
C PRO A 551 -27.19 16.08 8.40
N LYS A 552 -27.67 14.84 8.65
CA LYS A 552 -28.75 14.23 7.86
C LYS A 552 -30.07 14.95 8.11
N ARG A 553 -30.40 15.28 9.37
CA ARG A 553 -31.62 15.99 9.73
C ARG A 553 -31.67 17.42 9.14
N VAL A 554 -30.54 18.12 9.13
CA VAL A 554 -30.42 19.44 8.47
C VAL A 554 -30.58 19.32 6.95
N PHE A 555 -30.06 18.26 6.33
CA PHE A 555 -30.30 17.97 4.92
C PHE A 555 -31.78 17.73 4.63
N GLU A 556 -32.46 16.89 5.41
CA GLU A 556 -33.91 16.64 5.26
C GLU A 556 -34.72 17.93 5.32
N GLU A 557 -34.43 18.82 6.29
CA GLU A 557 -35.11 20.11 6.41
C GLU A 557 -34.85 21.04 5.22
N ARG A 558 -33.64 20.99 4.65
CA ARG A 558 -33.32 21.71 3.42
C ARG A 558 -34.06 21.11 2.22
N SER A 559 -34.26 19.81 2.16
CA SER A 559 -35.03 19.16 1.08
C SER A 559 -36.51 19.52 1.11
N GLU A 560 -37.10 19.79 2.27
CA GLU A 560 -38.49 20.28 2.39
C GLU A 560 -38.72 21.64 1.69
N THR A 561 -37.64 22.38 1.41
CA THR A 561 -37.74 23.65 0.66
C THR A 561 -38.15 23.47 -0.81
N LEU A 562 -38.00 22.27 -1.38
CA LEU A 562 -38.40 21.98 -2.77
C LEU A 562 -39.90 22.17 -3.00
N ASP A 563 -40.71 22.04 -1.95
CA ASP A 563 -42.16 22.21 -1.98
C ASP A 563 -42.61 23.66 -1.63
N CYS A 564 -41.67 24.58 -1.38
CA CYS A 564 -41.93 25.94 -0.92
C CYS A 564 -41.60 26.99 -2.00
N GLU A 565 -42.62 27.71 -2.50
CA GLU A 565 -42.41 28.79 -3.50
C GLU A 565 -41.81 30.06 -2.89
N ASP A 566 -42.07 30.33 -1.61
CA ASP A 566 -41.52 31.47 -0.89
C ASP A 566 -40.27 31.05 -0.10
N LYS A 567 -39.14 31.78 -0.25
CA LYS A 567 -37.85 31.53 0.46
C LYS A 567 -37.90 31.82 1.98
N THR A 568 -39.06 31.61 2.60
CA THR A 568 -39.35 31.82 4.03
C THR A 568 -39.14 30.56 4.87
N HIS A 569 -39.07 29.38 4.25
CA HIS A 569 -38.79 28.13 4.97
C HIS A 569 -37.44 28.16 5.70
N VAL A 570 -37.39 27.62 6.92
CA VAL A 570 -36.17 27.66 7.76
C VAL A 570 -34.98 26.96 7.10
N GLY A 571 -35.23 25.92 6.30
CA GLY A 571 -34.23 25.19 5.53
C GLY A 571 -33.31 26.08 4.68
N TYR A 572 -33.81 27.19 4.10
CA TYR A 572 -32.98 28.14 3.33
C TYR A 572 -32.00 28.93 4.21
N HIS A 573 -32.24 29.00 5.51
CA HIS A 573 -31.53 29.88 6.42
C HIS A 573 -30.65 29.11 7.42
N LEU A 574 -30.62 27.78 7.37
CA LEU A 574 -29.82 26.95 8.27
C LEU A 574 -28.32 27.01 7.97
N SER A 575 -27.52 27.24 9.01
CA SER A 575 -26.07 27.05 8.98
C SER A 575 -25.65 26.03 10.04
N LEU A 576 -24.91 25.01 9.58
CA LEU A 576 -24.37 23.95 10.44
C LEU A 576 -22.85 23.91 10.29
N VAL A 577 -22.15 24.19 11.39
CA VAL A 577 -20.73 23.92 11.53
C VAL A 577 -20.53 22.59 12.23
N TRP A 578 -19.75 21.70 11.60
CA TRP A 578 -19.54 20.32 12.04
C TRP A 578 -18.05 20.00 12.07
N GLU A 579 -17.33 20.42 13.11
CA GLU A 579 -15.87 20.28 13.17
C GLU A 579 -15.42 18.86 13.57
N ASP A 580 -15.62 17.90 12.66
CA ASP A 580 -15.10 16.54 12.81
C ASP A 580 -13.57 16.51 12.81
N PHE A 581 -12.98 16.15 13.96
CA PHE A 581 -11.53 16.09 14.12
C PHE A 581 -10.86 15.06 13.20
N LYS A 582 -11.61 14.03 12.76
CA LYS A 582 -11.10 12.98 11.89
C LYS A 582 -11.17 13.32 10.41
N VAL A 583 -11.95 14.33 10.01
CA VAL A 583 -12.06 14.79 8.62
C VAL A 583 -11.51 16.21 8.55
N ILE A 584 -10.24 16.35 8.17
CA ILE A 584 -9.57 17.65 7.99
C ILE A 584 -8.92 17.73 6.61
N PRO A 585 -8.74 18.92 6.01
CA PRO A 585 -8.12 19.04 4.70
C PRO A 585 -6.68 18.55 4.78
N PRO A 586 -6.16 17.94 3.71
CA PRO A 586 -4.77 17.56 3.67
C PRO A 586 -3.85 18.76 3.86
N THR A 587 -2.80 18.59 4.64
CA THR A 587 -1.87 19.68 4.94
C THR A 587 -0.61 19.53 4.09
N TRP A 588 -0.25 20.59 3.35
CA TRP A 588 1.01 20.67 2.60
C TRP A 588 2.21 21.06 3.49
N GLU A 589 1.96 21.30 4.77
CA GLU A 589 2.97 21.38 5.82
C GLU A 589 2.50 20.47 6.95
N PRO A 590 3.34 19.52 7.43
CA PRO A 590 2.96 18.67 8.55
C PRO A 590 2.48 19.55 9.69
N PHE A 591 1.35 19.15 10.28
CA PHE A 591 0.80 19.74 11.50
C PHE A 591 1.86 19.62 12.60
N ASP A 592 2.71 20.63 12.73
CA ASP A 592 3.74 20.62 13.74
C ASP A 592 3.10 20.95 15.08
N GLN A 593 2.65 19.90 15.78
CA GLN A 593 2.14 20.00 17.14
C GLN A 593 3.20 20.62 18.09
N GLU A 594 4.48 20.58 17.73
CA GLU A 594 5.59 21.15 18.49
C GLU A 594 5.86 22.63 18.14
N ALA A 595 5.49 23.14 16.96
CA ALA A 595 5.80 24.53 16.53
C ALA A 595 4.72 25.59 16.81
N CYS A 596 3.54 25.25 17.33
CA CYS A 596 2.47 26.25 17.62
C CYS A 596 2.19 26.56 19.09
#